data_AF-F2FAD5-F1
#
_entry.id   AF-F2FAD5-F1
#
_cell.length_a   1.000
_cell.length_b   1.000
_cell.length_c   1.000
_cell.angle_alpha   90.00
_cell.angle_beta   90.00
_cell.angle_gamma   90.00
#
_symmetry.space_group_name_H-M   'P 1'
#
loop_
_entity.id
_entity.type
_entity.pdbx_description
1 polymer ?
#
loop_
_entity_poly.entity_id
_entity_poly.type
_entity_poly.pdbx_seq_one_letter_code
_entity_poly.pdbx_strand_id
1 'polypeptide(L)' 'MGVLLIIIIYGLLIWIYFYPEESLLWGKRGMYKEEPQLTESAIRNTKSKALISIIVITLINIIFIIT' A
#
# COMPACT_ATOMS: atom_id res chain seq x y z
N MET A 1 -11.71 -11.52 15.87
CA MET A 1 -10.83 -10.32 15.93
C MET A 1 -10.23 -9.91 14.57
N GLY A 2 -10.67 -10.44 13.42
CA GLY A 2 -9.91 -10.29 12.16
C GLY A 2 -10.43 -9.29 11.11
N VAL A 3 -11.74 -9.03 11.03
CA VAL A 3 -12.33 -8.31 9.89
C VAL A 3 -11.97 -6.81 9.89
N LEU A 4 -11.97 -6.16 11.05
CA LEU A 4 -11.60 -4.74 11.17
C LEU A 4 -10.15 -4.50 10.73
N LEU A 5 -9.23 -5.41 11.08
CA LEU A 5 -7.83 -5.33 10.66
C LEU A 5 -7.70 -5.47 9.14
N ILE A 6 -8.43 -6.42 8.53
CA ILE A 6 -8.44 -6.62 7.09
C ILE A 6 -8.95 -5.37 6.38
N ILE A 7 -10.03 -4.76 6.86
CA ILE A 7 -10.58 -3.52 6.29
C ILE A 7 -9.54 -2.40 6.34
N ILE A 8 -8.83 -2.23 7.46
CA ILE A 8 -7.78 -1.21 7.61
C ILE A 8 -6.64 -1.48 6.61
N ILE A 9 -6.21 -2.74 6.46
CA ILE A 9 -5.14 -3.11 5.52
C ILE A 9 -5.56 -2.83 4.07
N TYR A 10 -6.79 -3.20 3.67
CA TYR A 10 -7.29 -2.87 2.33
C TYR A 10 -7.39 -1.36 2.11
N GLY A 11 -7.89 -0.61 3.10
CA GLY A 11 -7.96 0.85 3.03
C GLY A 11 -6.58 1.48 2.81
N LEU A 12 -5.57 1.04 3.56
CA LEU A 12 -4.18 1.47 3.39
C LEU A 12 -3.64 1.12 2.00
N LEU A 13 -3.83 -0.12 1.53
CA LEU A 13 -3.33 -0.54 0.21
C LEU A 13 -3.99 0.21 -0.95
N ILE A 14 -5.30 0.46 -0.84
CA ILE A 14 -6.04 1.27 -1.80
C ILE A 14 -5.51 2.71 -1.79
N TRP A 15 -5.30 3.28 -0.61
CA TRP A 15 -4.72 4.63 -0.50
C TRP A 15 -3.31 4.70 -1.10
N ILE A 16 -2.44 3.72 -0.85
CA ILE A 16 -1.10 3.62 -1.46
C ILE A 16 -1.19 3.55 -3.00
N TYR A 17 -2.19 2.87 -3.55
CA TYR A 17 -2.37 2.76 -5.00
C TYR A 17 -2.77 4.10 -5.65
N PHE A 18 -3.67 4.85 -5.02
CA PHE A 18 -4.14 6.15 -5.52
C PHE A 18 -3.16 7.29 -5.25
N TYR A 19 -2.50 7.28 -4.09
CA TYR A 19 -1.59 8.33 -3.62
C TYR A 19 -0.18 7.76 -3.33
N PRO A 20 0.49 7.17 -4.34
CA PRO A 20 1.78 6.50 -4.12
C PRO A 20 2.88 7.44 -3.66
N GLU A 21 2.89 8.69 -4.13
CA GLU A 21 3.88 9.70 -3.76
C GLU A 21 3.77 10.08 -2.29
N GLU A 22 2.56 10.41 -1.84
CA GLU A 22 2.27 10.70 -0.45
C GLU A 22 2.58 9.50 0.44
N SER A 23 2.23 8.29 0.00
CA SER A 23 2.49 7.07 0.75
C SER A 23 3.98 6.76 0.90
N LEU A 24 4.80 7.03 -0.12
CA LEU A 24 6.25 6.83 -0.09
C LEU A 24 6.94 7.79 0.89
N LEU A 25 6.38 8.99 1.02
CA LEU A 25 6.91 10.04 1.90
C LEU A 25 6.25 10.04 3.29
N TRP A 26 5.21 9.25 3.49
CA TRP A 26 4.49 9.18 4.76
C TRP A 26 5.43 8.77 5.90
N GLY A 27 5.53 9.63 6.93
CA GLY A 27 6.46 9.46 8.05
C GLY A 27 7.92 9.82 7.74
N LYS A 28 8.30 10.02 6.48
CA LYS A 28 9.68 10.36 6.07
C LYS A 28 9.85 11.80 5.61
N ARG A 29 8.77 12.55 5.33
CA ARG A 29 8.83 13.96 4.89
C ARG A 29 9.72 14.83 5.80
N GLY A 30 9.66 14.66 7.12
CA GLY A 30 10.46 15.43 8.07
C GLY A 30 11.96 15.08 8.12
N MET A 31 12.41 14.02 7.43
CA MET A 31 13.82 13.63 7.39
C MET A 31 14.61 14.41 6.33
N TYR A 32 13.93 15.05 5.38
CA TYR A 32 14.56 15.73 4.25
C TYR A 32 14.54 17.24 4.48
N LYS A 33 15.65 17.91 4.14
CA LYS A 33 15.76 19.38 4.22
C LYS A 33 14.92 20.08 3.14
N GLU A 34 14.65 19.39 2.05
CA GLU A 34 13.89 19.84 0.87
C GLU A 34 12.90 18.75 0.46
N GLU A 35 11.93 19.09 -0.39
CA GLU A 35 10.93 18.12 -0.86
C GLU A 35 11.61 17.04 -1.72
N PRO A 36 11.59 15.77 -1.28
CA PRO A 36 12.29 14.70 -1.99
C PRO A 36 11.62 14.40 -3.33
N GLN A 37 12.40 14.53 -4.41
CA GLN A 37 11.94 14.18 -5.76
C GLN A 37 11.87 12.66 -5.91
N LEU A 38 10.67 12.15 -6.17
CA LEU A 38 10.43 10.73 -6.40
C LEU A 38 10.63 10.39 -7.88
N THR A 39 11.38 9.31 -8.15
CA THR A 39 11.52 8.79 -9.52
C THR A 39 10.21 8.13 -9.96
N GLU A 40 9.84 8.30 -11.24
CA GLU A 40 8.67 7.61 -11.83
C GLU A 40 8.69 6.09 -11.61
N SER A 41 9.88 5.48 -11.68
CA SER A 41 10.07 4.05 -11.41
C SER A 41 9.66 3.68 -9.97
N ALA A 42 10.00 4.51 -8.98
CA ALA A 42 9.63 4.28 -7.59
C ALA A 42 8.11 4.38 -7.41
N ILE A 43 7.48 5.40 -8.00
CA ILE A 43 6.03 5.61 -7.98
C ILE A 43 5.30 4.42 -8.62
N ARG A 44 5.73 4.00 -9.81
CA ARG A 44 5.16 2.86 -10.54
C ARG A 44 5.32 1.56 -9.75
N ASN A 45 6.50 1.33 -9.17
CA ASN A 45 6.76 0.15 -8.35
C ASN A 45 5.86 0.10 -7.12
N THR A 46 5.64 1.24 -6.44
CA THR A 46 4.72 1.32 -5.30
C THR A 46 3.29 0.97 -5.70
N LYS A 47 2.79 1.52 -6.81
CA LYS A 47 1.45 1.14 -7.34
C LYS A 47 1.36 -0.36 -7.65
N SER A 48 2.35 -0.91 -8.35
CA SER A 48 2.36 -2.34 -8.69
C SER A 48 2.40 -3.22 -7.44
N LYS A 49 3.21 -2.86 -6.44
CA LYS A 49 3.28 -3.59 -5.16
C LYS A 49 1.95 -3.52 -4.40
N ALA A 50 1.31 -2.36 -4.32
CA ALA A 50 0.01 -2.23 -3.69
C ALA A 50 -1.04 -3.13 -4.35
N LEU A 51 -1.08 -3.15 -5.69
CA LEU A 51 -1.98 -4.02 -6.44
C LEU A 51 -1.69 -5.51 -6.21
N ILE A 52 -0.41 -5.91 -6.25
CA ILE A 52 0.00 -7.30 -5.98
C ILE A 52 -0.40 -7.70 -4.55
N SER A 53 -0.16 -6.83 -3.56
CA SER A 53 -0.54 -7.07 -2.17
C SER A 53 -2.05 -7.23 -2.02
N ILE A 54 -2.86 -6.41 -2.70
CA ILE A 54 -4.32 -6.55 -2.73
C ILE A 54 -4.71 -7.93 -3.26
N ILE A 55 -4.15 -8.36 -4.39
CA ILE A 55 -4.45 -9.67 -5.00
C ILE A 55 -4.05 -10.80 -4.05
N VAL A 56 -2.83 -10.78 -3.52
CA VAL A 56 -2.30 -11.84 -2.63
C VAL A 56 -3.14 -11.95 -1.35
N ILE A 57 -3.45 -10.83 -0.70
CA ILE A 57 -4.29 -10.83 0.50
C ILE A 57 -5.70 -11.34 0.18
N THR A 58 -6.25 -10.99 -0.98
CA THR A 58 -7.57 -11.49 -1.41
C THR A 58 -7.55 -13.01 -1.55
N LEU A 59 -6.53 -13.56 -2.21
CA LEU A 59 -6.38 -15.01 -2.38
C LEU A 59 -6.22 -15.72 -1.03
N ILE A 60 -5.41 -15.19 -0.11
CA ILE A 60 -5.24 -15.74 1.24
C ILE A 60 -6.58 -15.76 2.00
N ASN A 61 -7.36 -14.68 1.92
CA ASN A 61 -8.67 -14.62 2.57
C ASN A 61 -9.65 -15.64 1.97
N ILE A 62 -9.67 -15.81 0.64
CA ILE A 62 -10.51 -16.81 -0.01
C ILE A 62 -10.15 -18.21 0.48
N ILE A 63 -8.85 -18.56 0.48
CA ILE A 63 -8.37 -19.87 0.95
C ILE A 63 -8.74 -20.09 2.42
N PHE A 64 -8.56 -19.08 3.28
CA PHE A 64 -8.89 -19.13 4.70
C PHE A 64 -10.40 -19.32 4.96
N ILE A 65 -11.27 -18.77 4.10
CA ILE A 65 -12.73 -18.94 4.22
C ILE A 65 -13.17 -20.35 3.78
N ILE A 66 -12.47 -20.92 2.79
CA ILE A 66 -12.83 -22.23 2.21
C ILE A 66 -12.29 -23.41 3.04
N THR A 67 -11.18 -23.22 3.76
CA THR A 67 -10.53 -24.27 4.58
C THR A 67 -11.05 -24.25 6.01
#